data_AF-A0A8T3L697-F1
#
_entry.id   AF-A0A8T3L697-F1
#
_cell.length_a   1.000
_cell.length_b   1.000
_cell.length_c   1.000
_cell.angle_alpha   90.00
_cell.angle_beta   90.00
_cell.angle_gamma   90.00
#
_symmetry.space_group_name_H-M   'P 1'
#
loop_
_entity.id
_entity.type
_entity.pdbx_description
1 polymer ?
#
loop_
_entity_poly.entity_id
_entity_poly.type
_entity_poly.pdbx_seq_one_letter_code
_entity_poly.pdbx_strand_id
1 'polypeptide(L)'
;MTYQKKQVGTTLLTNTGSGELNASTELLGMLEAIKDNLGVDIVHVMRVSKFASTKEMRKKISLLLIDAHYSKDQESGNLGLYDRERLLSDDCVNEPNISMLLGMADELCALKGKAIKNRVGELSLALTQMMIVKKDAQTIARELWNAGILGMDTAMAKEVSTAMKAGKAAIEAMVAALSVPSMLGAVVIAITQAFIALILFIDKVTPKAMFGLVVNRTRHNLVVEKWEAKSSDSCLYMDDGSITNFMVDNTDPPTEEIQIEGMLVDEVAPENTIVSVGIYVADDTALFGGAAGYMIFSVPKTKLLFTNMFVVPYIYDNGVNVDIPKAKPVDRAAYFERLRDGKKVKTSVSNDHYTLSAAVDAPRGGAVAGIMSLREVTPALPALESGTKTGSPQ
;
A
#
# COMPACT_ATOMS: atom_id res chain seq x y z
N MET A 1 48.55 -20.78 -9.04
CA MET A 1 47.30 -21.40 -8.53
C MET A 1 46.15 -20.50 -8.93
N THR A 2 45.37 -20.96 -9.89
CA THR A 2 44.27 -20.23 -10.53
C THR A 2 43.00 -20.44 -9.69
N TYR A 3 42.43 -19.37 -9.14
CA TYR A 3 41.13 -19.46 -8.47
C TYR A 3 40.03 -19.46 -9.53
N GLN A 4 39.35 -20.61 -9.67
CA GLN A 4 38.14 -20.72 -10.48
C GLN A 4 37.00 -19.92 -9.82
N LYS A 5 36.46 -18.96 -10.58
CA LYS A 5 35.19 -18.29 -10.29
C LYS A 5 34.07 -19.33 -10.39
N LYS A 6 33.50 -19.73 -9.26
CA LYS A 6 32.27 -20.53 -9.21
C LYS A 6 31.13 -19.63 -9.67
N GLN A 7 30.65 -19.81 -10.90
CA GLN A 7 29.38 -19.22 -11.35
C GLN A 7 28.27 -19.82 -10.48
N VAL A 8 27.73 -19.01 -9.56
CA VAL A 8 26.48 -19.32 -8.88
C VAL A 8 25.38 -18.85 -9.83
N GLY A 9 24.70 -19.82 -10.43
CA GLY A 9 23.64 -19.58 -11.40
C GLY A 9 22.48 -18.82 -10.77
N THR A 10 22.10 -17.73 -11.41
CA THR A 10 20.87 -16.99 -11.18
C THR A 10 19.68 -17.91 -11.51
N THR A 11 19.19 -18.63 -10.51
CA THR A 11 17.93 -19.37 -10.66
C THR A 11 16.79 -18.37 -10.47
N LEU A 12 16.35 -17.79 -11.59
CA LEU A 12 15.12 -17.02 -11.68
C LEU A 12 13.96 -17.87 -11.14
N LEU A 13 13.27 -17.35 -10.13
CA LEU A 13 12.01 -17.88 -9.62
C LEU A 13 10.93 -17.80 -10.71
N THR A 14 10.94 -18.77 -11.62
CA THR A 14 9.83 -19.05 -12.53
C THR A 14 8.98 -20.14 -11.88
N ASN A 15 8.24 -19.80 -10.83
CA ASN A 15 7.34 -20.75 -10.21
C ASN A 15 5.97 -20.67 -10.92
N THR A 16 5.81 -21.49 -11.97
CA THR A 16 4.54 -21.73 -12.67
C THR A 16 3.69 -22.81 -11.98
N GLY A 17 3.88 -23.06 -10.68
CA GLY A 17 3.20 -24.11 -9.93
C GLY A 17 2.19 -23.55 -8.92
N SER A 18 0.97 -24.10 -8.94
CA SER A 18 -0.14 -23.84 -8.03
C SER A 18 0.10 -24.28 -6.58
N GLY A 19 1.22 -23.88 -5.97
CA GLY A 19 1.59 -24.17 -4.59
C GLY A 19 1.03 -23.17 -3.59
N GLU A 20 0.68 -23.62 -2.39
CA GLU A 20 0.51 -22.72 -1.25
C GLU A 20 1.82 -21.93 -1.04
N LEU A 21 1.75 -20.60 -0.97
CA LEU A 21 2.88 -19.78 -0.53
C LEU A 21 3.30 -20.27 0.87
N ASN A 22 4.41 -21.00 0.96
CA ASN A 22 5.09 -21.24 2.23
C ASN A 22 5.83 -19.96 2.59
N ALA A 23 5.10 -19.04 3.21
CA ALA A 23 5.52 -17.68 3.53
C ALA A 23 6.89 -17.61 4.21
N SER A 24 7.27 -18.62 5.01
CA SER A 24 8.57 -18.71 5.67
C SER A 24 9.74 -19.03 4.73
N THR A 25 9.56 -19.89 3.73
CA THR A 25 10.62 -20.27 2.78
C THR A 25 10.89 -19.16 1.77
N GLU A 26 9.83 -18.53 1.27
CA GLU A 26 9.96 -17.39 0.36
C GLU A 26 10.55 -16.17 1.07
N LEU A 27 10.12 -15.87 2.31
CA LEU A 27 10.72 -14.81 3.11
C LEU A 27 12.21 -15.03 3.31
N LEU A 28 12.63 -16.24 3.71
CA LEU A 28 14.05 -16.55 3.88
C LEU A 28 14.82 -16.34 2.58
N GLY A 29 14.27 -16.78 1.44
CA GLY A 29 14.87 -16.52 0.13
C GLY A 29 14.99 -15.03 -0.21
N MET A 30 13.99 -14.22 0.14
CA MET A 30 14.04 -12.77 -0.04
C MET A 30 15.10 -12.11 0.86
N LEU A 31 15.16 -12.49 2.14
CA LEU A 31 16.12 -11.96 3.10
C LEU A 31 17.56 -12.39 2.76
N GLU A 32 17.74 -13.62 2.28
CA GLU A 32 19.02 -14.12 1.75
C GLU A 32 19.44 -13.34 0.51
N ALA A 33 18.52 -13.11 -0.44
CA ALA A 33 18.81 -12.30 -1.62
C ALA A 33 19.24 -10.87 -1.26
N ILE A 34 18.63 -10.26 -0.24
CA ILE A 34 19.05 -8.94 0.27
C ILE A 34 20.42 -9.00 0.93
N LYS A 35 20.71 -10.03 1.71
CA LYS A 35 22.04 -10.21 2.29
C LYS A 35 23.10 -10.37 1.21
N ASP A 36 22.84 -11.18 0.20
CA ASP A 36 23.77 -11.46 -0.90
C ASP A 36 23.99 -10.23 -1.79
N ASN A 37 22.92 -9.46 -2.05
CA ASN A 37 23.00 -8.30 -2.93
C ASN A 37 23.40 -7.02 -2.19
N LEU A 38 22.92 -6.76 -0.98
CA LEU A 38 23.16 -5.49 -0.26
C LEU A 38 24.13 -5.64 0.91
N GLY A 39 24.51 -6.86 1.30
CA GLY A 39 25.36 -7.11 2.47
C GLY A 39 24.64 -6.89 3.80
N VAL A 40 23.31 -6.68 3.80
CA VAL A 40 22.52 -6.41 5.00
C VAL A 40 21.86 -7.70 5.48
N ASP A 41 22.31 -8.22 6.62
CA ASP A 41 21.70 -9.40 7.26
C ASP A 41 20.53 -8.98 8.17
N ILE A 42 19.35 -8.81 7.57
CA ILE A 42 18.13 -8.40 8.28
C ILE A 42 17.77 -9.40 9.40
N VAL A 43 17.91 -10.71 9.14
CA VAL A 43 17.59 -11.76 10.13
C VAL A 43 18.47 -11.61 11.37
N HIS A 44 19.77 -11.38 11.18
CA HIS A 44 20.68 -11.12 12.28
C HIS A 44 20.28 -9.86 13.06
N VAL A 45 19.99 -8.77 12.36
CA VAL A 45 19.57 -7.50 12.98
C VAL A 45 18.33 -7.70 13.85
N MET A 46 17.30 -8.39 13.34
CA MET A 46 16.05 -8.65 14.06
C MET A 46 16.22 -9.56 15.28
N ARG A 47 17.14 -10.54 15.22
CA ARG A 47 17.31 -11.56 16.28
C ARG A 47 18.31 -11.19 17.37
N VAL A 48 19.35 -10.43 17.04
CA VAL A 48 20.48 -10.16 17.95
C VAL A 48 20.37 -8.78 18.60
N SER A 49 19.71 -7.84 17.94
CA SER A 49 19.55 -6.49 18.47
C SER A 49 18.40 -6.44 19.47
N LYS A 50 18.65 -5.90 20.66
CA LYS A 50 17.57 -5.55 21.59
C LYS A 50 16.99 -4.20 21.18
N PHE A 51 15.80 -4.21 20.60
CA PHE A 51 15.04 -3.00 20.31
C PHE A 51 14.05 -2.71 21.43
N ALA A 52 13.86 -1.44 21.78
CA ALA A 52 12.86 -1.03 22.76
C ALA A 52 11.43 -1.09 22.18
N SER A 53 11.29 -1.07 20.84
CA SER A 53 9.99 -1.18 20.16
C SER A 53 10.12 -1.67 18.71
N THR A 54 9.00 -2.11 18.12
CA THR A 54 8.91 -2.40 16.67
C THR A 54 9.26 -1.17 15.82
N LYS A 55 8.87 0.03 16.28
CA LYS A 55 9.18 1.30 15.61
C LYS A 55 10.69 1.53 15.47
N GLU A 56 11.44 1.30 16.55
CA GLU A 56 12.89 1.42 16.56
C GLU A 56 13.57 0.40 15.64
N MET A 57 13.11 -0.85 15.68
CA MET A 57 13.59 -1.91 14.78
C MET A 57 13.38 -1.54 13.31
N ARG A 58 12.18 -1.05 12.96
CA ARG A 58 11.86 -0.58 11.60
C ARG A 58 12.83 0.50 11.16
N LYS A 59 12.94 1.58 11.95
CA LYS A 59 13.84 2.69 11.67
C LYS A 59 15.27 2.21 11.43
N LYS A 60 15.77 1.29 12.26
CA LYS A 60 17.12 0.76 12.11
C LYS A 60 17.31 -0.04 10.83
N ILE A 61 16.36 -0.92 10.48
CA ILE A 61 16.43 -1.72 9.25
C ILE A 61 16.29 -0.82 8.02
N SER A 62 15.38 0.16 8.02
CA SER A 62 15.23 1.14 6.93
C SER A 62 16.53 1.87 6.67
N LEU A 63 17.16 2.40 7.73
CA LEU A 63 18.44 3.10 7.61
C LEU A 63 19.54 2.20 7.05
N LEU A 64 19.64 0.95 7.50
CA LEU A 64 20.65 0.01 6.99
C LEU A 64 20.46 -0.30 5.51
N LEU A 65 19.22 -0.51 5.06
CA LEU A 65 18.92 -0.79 3.66
C LEU A 65 19.15 0.43 2.77
N ILE A 66 18.71 1.61 3.20
CA ILE A 66 18.92 2.87 2.48
C ILE A 66 20.42 3.20 2.39
N ASP A 67 21.17 3.08 3.49
CA ASP A 67 22.63 3.33 3.51
C ASP A 67 23.36 2.32 2.59
N ALA A 68 23.03 1.03 2.64
CA ALA A 68 23.63 0.00 1.79
C ALA A 68 23.38 0.26 0.29
N HIS A 69 22.18 0.72 -0.03
CA HIS A 69 21.85 1.14 -1.39
C HIS A 69 22.64 2.35 -1.85
N TYR A 70 22.78 3.35 -0.99
CA TYR A 70 23.51 4.56 -1.32
C TYR A 70 25.00 4.29 -1.52
N SER A 71 25.61 3.47 -0.66
CA SER A 71 27.02 3.07 -0.83
C SER A 71 27.30 2.39 -2.17
N LYS A 72 26.37 1.55 -2.66
CA LYS A 72 26.50 0.94 -4.00
C LYS A 72 26.34 1.93 -5.14
N ASP A 73 25.47 2.92 -4.98
CA ASP A 73 25.15 3.84 -6.07
C ASP A 73 26.07 5.08 -6.11
N GLN A 74 26.78 5.42 -5.03
CA GLN A 74 27.89 6.39 -5.08
C GLN A 74 29.01 5.91 -6.04
N GLU A 75 29.21 4.60 -6.18
CA GLU A 75 30.11 4.04 -7.19
C GLU A 75 29.57 4.23 -8.62
N SER A 76 28.27 4.54 -8.79
CA SER A 76 27.57 4.69 -10.07
C SER A 76 27.14 6.12 -10.42
N GLY A 77 27.30 7.09 -9.50
CA GLY A 77 27.08 8.53 -9.72
C GLY A 77 25.63 9.00 -9.84
N ASN A 78 24.62 8.15 -9.56
CA ASN A 78 23.24 8.39 -9.99
C ASN A 78 22.22 8.76 -8.89
N LEU A 79 22.64 8.88 -7.64
CA LEU A 79 21.73 9.16 -6.53
C LEU A 79 21.94 10.56 -5.97
N GLY A 80 20.96 11.45 -6.19
CA GLY A 80 20.86 12.75 -5.52
C GLY A 80 20.84 12.60 -3.99
N LEU A 81 21.14 13.68 -3.28
CA LEU A 81 21.12 13.75 -1.81
C LEU A 81 19.73 13.36 -1.29
N TYR A 82 19.62 12.19 -0.69
CA TYR A 82 18.45 11.81 0.08
C TYR A 82 18.42 12.66 1.35
N ASP A 83 17.24 13.11 1.75
CA ASP A 83 17.05 13.78 3.03
C ASP A 83 17.12 12.75 4.16
N ARG A 84 18.36 12.35 4.48
CA ARG A 84 18.70 11.47 5.59
C ARG A 84 18.21 12.06 6.91
N GLU A 85 18.19 13.39 7.01
CA GLU A 85 17.69 14.10 8.17
C GLU A 85 16.17 13.92 8.30
N ARG A 86 15.37 13.90 7.23
CA ARG A 86 13.94 13.54 7.28
C ARG A 86 13.69 12.13 7.81
N LEU A 87 14.46 11.14 7.35
CA LEU A 87 14.39 9.76 7.87
C LEU A 87 14.83 9.63 9.34
N LEU A 88 15.73 10.50 9.79
CA LEU A 88 16.23 10.53 11.15
C LEU A 88 15.37 11.39 12.10
N SER A 89 14.74 12.44 11.58
CA SER A 89 13.98 13.44 12.33
C SER A 89 12.52 13.04 12.50
N ASP A 90 11.93 12.37 11.52
CA ASP A 90 10.57 11.94 11.66
C ASP A 90 10.46 10.68 12.54
N ASP A 91 9.34 10.63 13.23
CA ASP A 91 8.63 9.44 13.63
C ASP A 91 8.11 8.61 12.42
N CYS A 92 8.67 8.84 11.21
CA CYS A 92 8.24 8.39 9.88
C CYS A 92 8.38 6.89 9.75
N VAL A 93 7.36 6.26 10.31
CA VAL A 93 6.83 4.98 9.94
C VAL A 93 5.51 5.27 9.19
N ASN A 94 5.58 6.15 8.20
CA ASN A 94 4.46 6.52 7.35
C ASN A 94 4.62 5.75 6.04
N GLU A 95 3.66 4.91 5.69
CA GLU A 95 3.73 4.20 4.41
C GLU A 95 3.35 5.10 3.24
N PRO A 96 4.08 4.99 2.12
CA PRO A 96 3.67 5.64 0.90
C PRO A 96 2.35 5.06 0.41
N ASN A 97 1.43 5.93 0.02
CA ASN A 97 0.32 5.52 -0.82
C ASN A 97 0.86 5.02 -2.16
N ILE A 98 0.29 3.94 -2.68
CA ILE A 98 0.56 3.49 -4.04
C ILE A 98 -0.50 4.07 -4.97
N SER A 99 -0.10 4.45 -6.16
CA SER A 99 -1.01 4.98 -7.18
C SER A 99 -1.11 4.02 -8.35
N MET A 100 -2.30 3.88 -8.94
CA MET A 100 -2.55 2.98 -10.07
C MET A 100 -3.62 3.55 -11.00
N LEU A 101 -3.72 3.01 -12.22
CA LEU A 101 -4.81 3.37 -13.13
C LEU A 101 -6.16 2.94 -12.56
N LEU A 102 -7.21 3.72 -12.84
CA LEU A 102 -8.58 3.39 -12.42
C LEU A 102 -9.01 1.99 -12.89
N GLY A 103 -8.63 1.59 -14.11
CA GLY A 103 -8.91 0.24 -14.62
C GLY A 103 -8.21 -0.87 -13.83
N MET A 104 -6.95 -0.66 -13.43
CA MET A 104 -6.22 -1.61 -12.57
C MET A 104 -6.84 -1.67 -11.16
N ALA A 105 -7.30 -0.54 -10.65
CA ALA A 105 -8.01 -0.49 -9.37
C ALA A 105 -9.37 -1.22 -9.42
N ASP A 106 -10.08 -1.16 -10.55
CA ASP A 106 -11.29 -1.95 -10.79
C ASP A 106 -11.01 -3.45 -10.68
N GLU A 107 -9.95 -3.91 -11.34
CA GLU A 107 -9.51 -5.32 -11.28
C GLU A 107 -9.14 -5.73 -9.85
N LEU A 108 -8.35 -4.90 -9.16
CA LEU A 108 -7.96 -5.13 -7.76
C LEU A 108 -9.19 -5.27 -6.84
N CYS A 109 -10.17 -4.38 -6.98
CA CYS A 109 -11.38 -4.38 -6.15
C CYS A 109 -12.35 -5.52 -6.50
N ALA A 110 -12.21 -6.12 -7.69
CA ALA A 110 -12.99 -7.28 -8.12
C ALA A 110 -12.50 -8.60 -7.52
N LEU A 111 -11.25 -8.65 -7.04
CA LEU A 111 -10.63 -9.85 -6.48
C LEU A 111 -11.43 -10.42 -5.30
N LYS A 112 -11.34 -11.74 -5.12
CA LYS A 112 -12.00 -12.49 -4.05
C LYS A 112 -11.13 -13.65 -3.60
N GLY A 113 -11.28 -14.02 -2.32
CA GLY A 113 -10.67 -15.23 -1.80
C GLY A 113 -9.14 -15.23 -1.95
N LYS A 114 -8.58 -16.39 -2.31
CA LYS A 114 -7.14 -16.59 -2.54
C LYS A 114 -6.52 -15.61 -3.55
N ALA A 115 -7.29 -15.07 -4.49
CA ALA A 115 -6.77 -14.10 -5.46
C ALA A 115 -6.29 -12.79 -4.80
N ILE A 116 -6.92 -12.38 -3.69
CA ILE A 116 -6.48 -11.23 -2.89
C ILE A 116 -5.09 -11.51 -2.30
N LYS A 117 -4.92 -12.69 -1.70
CA LYS A 117 -3.64 -13.11 -1.11
C LYS A 117 -2.54 -13.24 -2.17
N ASN A 118 -2.85 -13.82 -3.33
CA ASN A 118 -1.90 -13.91 -4.44
C ASN A 118 -1.44 -12.52 -4.89
N ARG A 119 -2.37 -11.56 -5.00
CA ARG A 119 -2.04 -10.19 -5.39
C ARG A 119 -1.11 -9.49 -4.41
N VAL A 120 -1.32 -9.68 -3.10
CA VAL A 120 -0.37 -9.18 -2.08
C VAL A 120 1.00 -9.85 -2.24
N GLY A 121 1.04 -11.15 -2.53
CA GLY A 121 2.28 -11.88 -2.84
C GLY A 121 3.01 -11.37 -4.09
N GLU A 122 2.28 -11.02 -5.15
CA GLU A 122 2.86 -10.42 -6.37
C GLU A 122 3.46 -9.04 -6.09
N LEU A 123 2.72 -8.17 -5.38
CA LEU A 123 3.22 -6.86 -4.94
C LEU A 123 4.48 -7.00 -4.10
N SER A 124 4.49 -7.98 -3.21
CA SER A 124 5.63 -8.32 -2.35
C SER A 124 6.85 -8.72 -3.16
N LEU A 125 6.67 -9.60 -4.16
CA LEU A 125 7.75 -10.05 -5.03
C LEU A 125 8.33 -8.88 -5.84
N ALA A 126 7.48 -8.02 -6.39
CA ALA A 126 7.92 -6.86 -7.15
C ALA A 126 8.71 -5.87 -6.27
N LEU A 127 8.22 -5.58 -5.05
CA LEU A 127 8.95 -4.74 -4.08
C LEU A 127 10.33 -5.33 -3.76
N THR A 128 10.43 -6.63 -3.51
CA THR A 128 11.71 -7.29 -3.27
C THR A 128 12.63 -7.20 -4.49
N GLN A 129 12.11 -7.40 -5.70
CA GLN A 129 12.90 -7.29 -6.93
C GLN A 129 13.45 -5.87 -7.09
N MET A 130 12.65 -4.84 -6.83
CA MET A 130 13.11 -3.45 -6.84
C MET A 130 14.15 -3.15 -5.75
N MET A 131 14.11 -3.88 -4.63
CA MET A 131 15.12 -3.80 -3.57
C MET A 131 16.44 -4.50 -3.91
N ILE A 132 16.48 -5.43 -4.86
CA ILE A 132 17.72 -6.18 -5.18
C ILE A 132 18.34 -5.78 -6.53
N VAL A 133 17.56 -5.22 -7.47
CA VAL A 133 18.02 -4.86 -8.82
C VAL A 133 18.61 -3.44 -8.87
N LYS A 134 19.43 -3.18 -9.90
CA LYS A 134 20.03 -1.88 -10.20
C LYS A 134 18.96 -0.78 -10.40
N LYS A 135 19.24 0.40 -9.85
CA LYS A 135 18.28 1.49 -9.63
C LYS A 135 18.21 2.54 -10.73
N ASP A 136 18.25 2.12 -11.99
CA ASP A 136 17.95 3.09 -13.06
C ASP A 136 16.44 3.31 -13.18
N ALA A 137 16.05 4.53 -13.57
CA ALA A 137 14.65 4.94 -13.71
C ALA A 137 13.83 4.00 -14.62
N GLN A 138 14.45 3.43 -15.66
CA GLN A 138 13.79 2.53 -16.61
C GLN A 138 13.46 1.17 -15.98
N THR A 139 14.36 0.64 -15.17
CA THR A 139 14.16 -0.63 -14.47
C THR A 139 13.10 -0.48 -13.38
N ILE A 140 13.19 0.57 -12.54
CA ILE A 140 12.18 0.81 -11.50
C ILE A 140 10.80 1.08 -12.11
N ALA A 141 10.71 1.89 -13.18
CA ALA A 141 9.44 2.14 -13.86
C ALA A 141 8.81 0.84 -14.39
N ARG A 142 9.61 -0.08 -14.95
CA ARG A 142 9.10 -1.36 -15.45
C ARG A 142 8.60 -2.26 -14.33
N GLU A 143 9.34 -2.38 -13.23
CA GLU A 143 8.91 -3.23 -12.11
C GLU A 143 7.65 -2.68 -11.44
N LEU A 144 7.56 -1.36 -11.25
CA LEU A 144 6.34 -0.71 -10.77
C LEU A 144 5.16 -0.98 -11.73
N TRP A 145 5.36 -0.80 -13.03
CA TRP A 145 4.33 -1.03 -14.03
C TRP A 145 3.85 -2.50 -14.05
N ASN A 146 4.78 -3.45 -14.00
CA ASN A 146 4.47 -4.88 -13.92
C ASN A 146 3.71 -5.23 -12.63
N ALA A 147 4.01 -4.52 -11.54
CA ALA A 147 3.27 -4.59 -10.29
C ALA A 147 1.92 -3.87 -10.34
N GLY A 148 1.53 -3.24 -11.45
CA GLY A 148 0.31 -2.44 -11.59
C GLY A 148 0.34 -1.16 -10.75
N ILE A 149 1.53 -0.63 -10.46
CA ILE A 149 1.77 0.60 -9.71
C ILE A 149 2.32 1.65 -10.67
N LEU A 150 1.70 2.82 -10.68
CA LEU A 150 2.15 4.00 -11.43
C LEU A 150 3.02 4.94 -10.58
N GLY A 151 2.83 4.95 -9.27
CA GLY A 151 3.57 5.84 -8.37
C GLY A 151 3.65 5.30 -6.96
N MET A 152 4.79 5.50 -6.33
CA MET A 152 5.02 5.26 -4.91
C MET A 152 5.14 6.63 -4.26
N ASP A 153 4.07 7.11 -3.62
CA ASP A 153 3.81 8.51 -3.23
C ASP A 153 3.03 9.38 -4.23
N THR A 154 2.56 10.52 -3.72
CA THR A 154 1.74 11.49 -4.44
C THR A 154 2.53 12.42 -5.35
N ALA A 155 3.79 12.72 -5.01
CA ALA A 155 4.63 13.57 -5.82
C ALA A 155 4.92 12.88 -7.16
N MET A 156 5.31 11.60 -7.11
CA MET A 156 5.48 10.75 -8.29
C MET A 156 4.17 10.62 -9.06
N ALA A 157 3.04 10.37 -8.38
CA ALA A 157 1.74 10.23 -9.05
C ALA A 157 1.35 11.51 -9.82
N LYS A 158 1.61 12.70 -9.25
CA LYS A 158 1.36 14.00 -9.88
C LYS A 158 2.27 14.22 -11.10
N GLU A 159 3.55 13.90 -11.00
CA GLU A 159 4.49 14.00 -12.13
C GLU A 159 4.11 13.03 -13.26
N VAL A 160 3.75 11.79 -12.93
CA VAL A 160 3.27 10.80 -13.90
C VAL A 160 1.98 11.29 -14.57
N SER A 161 1.01 11.76 -13.80
CA SER A 161 -0.23 12.32 -14.36
C SER A 161 0.04 13.49 -15.30
N THR A 162 0.93 14.40 -14.93
CA THR A 162 1.31 15.57 -15.74
C THR A 162 1.96 15.15 -17.05
N ALA A 163 2.88 14.19 -17.00
CA ALA A 163 3.55 13.64 -18.17
C ALA A 163 2.57 12.88 -19.10
N MET A 164 1.63 12.12 -18.54
CA MET A 164 0.59 11.45 -19.32
C MET A 164 -0.36 12.44 -20.00
N LYS A 165 -0.76 13.51 -19.31
CA LYS A 165 -1.56 14.61 -19.88
C LYS A 165 -0.83 15.36 -20.99
N ALA A 166 0.51 15.36 -20.97
CA ALA A 166 1.35 15.87 -22.05
C ALA A 166 1.48 14.89 -23.25
N GLY A 167 0.80 13.75 -23.22
CA GLY A 167 0.75 12.77 -24.31
C GLY A 167 1.79 11.65 -24.22
N LYS A 168 2.55 11.53 -23.13
CA LYS A 168 3.49 10.41 -22.94
C LYS A 168 2.74 9.12 -22.56
N ALA A 169 3.24 7.99 -23.04
CA ALA A 169 2.77 6.69 -22.58
C ALA A 169 3.09 6.49 -21.08
N ALA A 170 2.31 5.66 -20.37
CA ALA A 170 2.42 5.48 -18.92
C ALA A 170 3.85 5.15 -18.45
N ILE A 171 4.53 4.18 -19.07
CA ILE A 171 5.91 3.82 -18.71
C ILE A 171 6.87 4.99 -18.97
N GLU A 172 6.72 5.72 -20.07
CA GLU A 172 7.56 6.89 -20.38
C GLU A 172 7.32 8.04 -19.40
N ALA A 173 6.08 8.22 -18.96
CA ALA A 173 5.71 9.18 -17.92
C ALA A 173 6.35 8.82 -16.57
N MET A 174 6.35 7.53 -16.19
CA MET A 174 7.04 7.04 -14.99
C MET A 174 8.54 7.26 -15.05
N VAL A 175 9.18 6.96 -16.19
CA VAL A 175 10.62 7.21 -16.38
C VAL A 175 10.93 8.70 -16.29
N ALA A 176 10.09 9.56 -16.87
CA ALA A 176 10.25 11.00 -16.79
C ALA A 176 10.14 11.51 -15.34
N ALA A 177 9.14 11.02 -14.58
CA ALA A 177 8.96 11.37 -13.17
C ALA A 177 10.17 10.92 -12.32
N LEU A 178 10.67 9.70 -12.53
CA LEU A 178 11.83 9.15 -11.82
C LEU A 178 13.14 9.83 -12.20
N SER A 179 13.21 10.50 -13.35
CA SER A 179 14.39 11.26 -13.78
C SER A 179 14.54 12.61 -13.08
N VAL A 180 13.53 13.03 -12.29
CA VAL A 180 13.63 14.21 -11.42
C VAL A 180 14.64 13.91 -10.30
N PRO A 181 15.67 14.77 -10.07
CA PRO A 181 16.80 14.46 -9.19
C PRO A 181 16.46 14.03 -7.75
N SER A 182 15.33 14.49 -7.20
CA SER A 182 14.86 14.14 -5.85
C SER A 182 13.90 12.95 -5.82
N MET A 183 13.31 12.57 -6.95
CA MET A 183 12.19 11.62 -7.01
C MET A 183 12.65 10.17 -6.90
N LEU A 184 13.71 9.81 -7.63
CA LEU A 184 14.27 8.46 -7.57
C LEU A 184 14.59 8.05 -6.14
N GLY A 185 15.09 9.01 -5.34
CA GLY A 185 15.39 8.76 -3.95
C GLY A 185 14.18 8.61 -3.05
N ALA A 186 13.19 9.49 -3.18
CA ALA A 186 11.93 9.36 -2.44
C ALA A 186 11.25 8.00 -2.71
N VAL A 187 11.23 7.56 -3.96
CA VAL A 187 10.65 6.27 -4.37
C VAL A 187 11.41 5.08 -3.80
N VAL A 188 12.75 5.14 -3.77
CA VAL A 188 13.56 4.09 -3.13
C VAL A 188 13.24 3.98 -1.63
N ILE A 189 13.09 5.11 -0.94
CA ILE A 189 12.69 5.12 0.47
C ILE A 189 11.30 4.48 0.61
N ALA A 190 10.35 4.91 -0.20
CA ALA A 190 8.97 4.41 -0.22
C ALA A 190 8.93 2.88 -0.41
N ILE A 191 9.66 2.35 -1.39
CA ILE A 191 9.80 0.90 -1.64
C ILE A 191 10.39 0.20 -0.41
N THR A 192 11.42 0.78 0.20
CA THR A 192 12.07 0.21 1.39
C THR A 192 11.09 0.10 2.57
N GLN A 193 10.27 1.13 2.80
CA GLN A 193 9.28 1.12 3.89
C GLN A 193 8.19 0.07 3.65
N ALA A 194 7.62 0.05 2.43
CA ALA A 194 6.61 -0.94 2.04
C ALA A 194 7.15 -2.37 2.16
N PHE A 195 8.41 -2.59 1.79
CA PHE A 195 9.08 -3.87 1.93
C PHE A 195 9.30 -4.28 3.40
N ILE A 196 9.65 -3.35 4.29
CA ILE A 196 9.78 -3.64 5.72
C ILE A 196 8.42 -3.96 6.35
N ALA A 197 7.37 -3.22 6.01
CA ALA A 197 6.02 -3.53 6.47
C ALA A 197 5.60 -4.96 6.10
N LEU A 198 5.94 -5.36 4.88
CA LEU A 198 5.74 -6.73 4.45
C LEU A 198 6.57 -7.73 5.27
N ILE A 199 7.86 -7.48 5.50
CA ILE A 199 8.69 -8.38 6.33
C ILE A 199 8.05 -8.56 7.71
N LEU A 200 7.58 -7.48 8.34
CA LEU A 200 6.92 -7.59 9.65
C LEU A 200 5.63 -8.39 9.58
N PHE A 201 4.84 -8.19 8.52
CA PHE A 201 3.63 -8.97 8.29
C PHE A 201 3.92 -10.48 8.13
N ILE A 202 5.07 -10.84 7.53
CA ILE A 202 5.43 -12.24 7.26
C ILE A 202 6.24 -12.88 8.42
N ASP A 203 7.17 -12.16 9.05
CA ASP A 203 8.08 -12.64 10.11
C ASP A 203 7.33 -12.95 11.42
N LYS A 204 6.21 -12.29 11.67
CA LYS A 204 5.32 -12.58 12.79
C LYS A 204 4.53 -13.86 12.51
N VAL A 205 5.18 -14.99 12.73
CA VAL A 205 4.57 -16.33 12.84
C VAL A 205 3.76 -16.43 14.15
N THR A 206 2.88 -15.45 14.40
CA THR A 206 1.73 -15.54 15.32
C THR A 206 0.47 -15.22 14.50
N PRO A 207 -0.60 -16.02 14.60
CA PRO A 207 -1.41 -16.35 13.42
C PRO A 207 -2.51 -15.34 13.06
N LYS A 208 -2.44 -14.03 13.38
CA LYS A 208 -3.63 -13.15 13.34
C LYS A 208 -3.41 -11.68 12.95
N ALA A 209 -2.62 -11.44 11.92
CA ALA A 209 -2.41 -10.10 11.36
C ALA A 209 -3.37 -9.78 10.19
N MET A 210 -3.60 -8.49 9.95
CA MET A 210 -4.35 -7.95 8.82
C MET A 210 -3.42 -7.08 7.96
N PHE A 211 -3.33 -7.39 6.67
CA PHE A 211 -2.78 -6.49 5.66
C PHE A 211 -3.94 -5.91 4.84
N GLY A 212 -4.16 -4.60 4.95
CA GLY A 212 -5.29 -3.94 4.31
C GLY A 212 -4.87 -2.95 3.24
N LEU A 213 -5.53 -3.06 2.08
CA LEU A 213 -5.49 -2.06 1.01
C LEU A 213 -6.77 -1.24 1.05
N VAL A 214 -6.66 0.08 0.94
CA VAL A 214 -7.80 1.01 0.90
C VAL A 214 -7.73 1.80 -0.38
N VAL A 215 -8.62 1.49 -1.33
CA VAL A 215 -8.64 2.09 -2.67
C VAL A 215 -9.62 3.27 -2.67
N ASN A 216 -9.09 4.49 -2.81
CA ASN A 216 -9.91 5.69 -2.93
C ASN A 216 -10.20 6.00 -4.41
N ARG A 217 -11.43 5.68 -4.84
CA ARG A 217 -11.94 5.95 -6.19
C ARG A 217 -12.94 7.11 -6.18
N THR A 218 -12.68 8.09 -5.32
CA THR A 218 -13.45 9.33 -5.22
C THR A 218 -12.57 10.51 -5.56
N ARG A 219 -13.18 11.64 -5.91
CA ARG A 219 -12.46 12.90 -6.13
C ARG A 219 -12.06 13.57 -4.81
N HIS A 220 -12.36 12.95 -3.68
CA HIS A 220 -12.17 13.51 -2.35
C HIS A 220 -10.96 12.90 -1.66
N ASN A 221 -10.25 13.72 -0.90
CA ASN A 221 -9.22 13.26 0.01
C ASN A 221 -9.88 12.58 1.21
N LEU A 222 -9.26 11.52 1.71
CA LEU A 222 -9.71 10.78 2.88
C LEU A 222 -8.78 11.04 4.06
N VAL A 223 -9.38 11.39 5.19
CA VAL A 223 -8.69 11.67 6.45
C VAL A 223 -9.20 10.73 7.54
N VAL A 224 -8.33 10.23 8.40
CA VAL A 224 -8.66 9.51 9.64
C VAL A 224 -8.20 10.38 10.78
N GLU A 225 -9.11 11.24 11.24
CA GLU A 225 -8.80 12.25 12.26
C GLU A 225 -8.29 11.62 13.55
N LYS A 226 -7.19 12.19 14.08
CA LYS A 226 -6.59 11.81 15.38
C LYS A 226 -6.28 10.30 15.47
N TRP A 227 -5.86 9.66 14.38
CA TRP A 227 -5.59 8.22 14.32
C TRP A 227 -4.52 7.77 15.34
N GLU A 228 -3.50 8.59 15.61
CA GLU A 228 -2.46 8.30 16.61
C GLU A 228 -2.92 8.51 18.06
N ALA A 229 -3.99 9.29 18.27
CA ALA A 229 -4.42 9.65 19.61
C ALA A 229 -5.16 8.47 20.27
N LYS A 230 -4.71 8.07 21.46
CA LYS A 230 -5.48 7.18 22.36
C LYS A 230 -6.63 7.92 23.04
N SER A 231 -7.45 8.63 22.26
CA SER A 231 -8.57 9.45 22.74
C SER A 231 -9.91 8.96 22.20
N SER A 232 -10.98 9.32 22.90
CA SER A 232 -12.36 9.04 22.46
C SER A 232 -12.68 9.63 21.08
N ASP A 233 -11.99 10.71 20.70
CA ASP A 233 -12.22 11.45 19.46
C ASP A 233 -11.50 10.86 18.25
N SER A 234 -10.67 9.82 18.46
CA SER A 234 -9.93 9.16 17.39
C SER A 234 -10.88 8.44 16.43
N CYS A 235 -10.67 8.66 15.14
CA CYS A 235 -11.36 7.91 14.09
C CYS A 235 -10.78 6.49 13.88
N LEU A 236 -9.75 6.09 14.62
CA LEU A 236 -9.21 4.72 14.63
C LEU A 236 -9.53 4.04 15.96
N TYR A 237 -10.33 2.97 15.93
CA TYR A 237 -10.68 2.14 17.08
C TYR A 237 -10.07 0.75 16.94
N MET A 238 -9.35 0.31 17.97
CA MET A 238 -8.86 -1.07 18.09
C MET A 238 -9.52 -1.70 19.32
N ASP A 239 -10.23 -2.80 19.09
CA ASP A 239 -10.77 -3.67 20.15
C ASP A 239 -9.70 -4.65 20.64
N ASP A 240 -8.93 -5.20 19.69
CA ASP A 240 -7.81 -6.09 19.95
C ASP A 240 -6.65 -5.80 19.00
N GLY A 241 -5.43 -6.05 19.47
CA GLY A 241 -4.21 -5.77 18.73
C GLY A 241 -3.91 -4.28 18.58
N SER A 242 -3.08 -3.95 17.59
CA SER A 242 -2.68 -2.57 17.28
C SER A 242 -2.40 -2.39 15.80
N ILE A 243 -2.59 -1.17 15.30
CA ILE A 243 -2.07 -0.78 13.99
C ILE A 243 -0.56 -0.62 14.11
N THR A 244 0.19 -1.51 13.46
CA THR A 244 1.66 -1.46 13.38
C THR A 244 2.13 -0.63 12.20
N ASN A 245 1.20 -0.34 11.28
CA ASN A 245 1.45 0.41 10.07
C ASN A 245 0.21 1.12 9.56
N PHE A 246 0.32 2.41 9.24
CA PHE A 246 -0.81 3.20 8.78
C PHE A 246 -0.45 4.07 7.58
N MET A 247 -1.41 4.20 6.66
CA MET A 247 -1.28 5.02 5.46
C MET A 247 -1.22 6.50 5.86
N VAL A 248 -0.20 7.23 5.40
CA VAL A 248 -0.11 8.68 5.63
C VAL A 248 0.53 9.33 4.40
N ASP A 249 -0.19 10.28 3.82
CA ASP A 249 0.28 11.13 2.74
C ASP A 249 0.75 12.47 3.30
N ASN A 250 2.05 12.58 3.56
CA ASN A 250 2.63 13.84 4.00
C ASN A 250 2.80 14.78 2.80
N THR A 251 1.81 15.63 2.54
CA THR A 251 2.01 16.82 1.70
C THR A 251 2.77 17.89 2.48
N ASP A 252 3.82 18.46 1.90
CA ASP A 252 4.54 19.60 2.47
C ASP A 252 4.01 20.92 1.86
N PRO A 253 3.52 21.90 2.66
CA PRO A 253 3.36 21.88 4.11
C PRO A 253 2.10 21.13 4.57
N PRO A 254 2.12 20.48 5.75
CA PRO A 254 0.99 19.71 6.27
C PRO A 254 -0.10 20.68 6.74
N THR A 255 -1.23 20.71 6.04
CA THR A 255 -2.42 21.49 6.45
C THR A 255 -3.48 20.60 7.11
N GLU A 256 -3.57 19.34 6.69
CA GLU A 256 -4.30 18.23 7.31
C GLU A 256 -3.50 16.94 6.98
N GLU A 257 -3.33 16.00 7.91
CA GLU A 257 -2.72 14.70 7.59
C GLU A 257 -3.67 13.91 6.69
N ILE A 258 -3.51 14.01 5.37
CA ILE A 258 -4.28 13.23 4.41
C ILE A 258 -3.81 11.79 4.49
N GLN A 259 -4.74 10.84 4.63
CA GLN A 259 -4.40 9.41 4.62
C GLN A 259 -4.35 8.89 3.20
N ILE A 260 -5.28 9.30 2.34
CA ILE A 260 -5.36 8.87 0.93
C ILE A 260 -5.90 10.02 0.07
N GLU A 261 -5.13 10.48 -0.92
CA GLU A 261 -5.58 11.50 -1.88
C GLU A 261 -6.77 11.02 -2.73
N GLY A 262 -7.55 11.98 -3.22
CA GLY A 262 -8.56 11.76 -4.26
C GLY A 262 -7.95 11.46 -5.63
N MET A 263 -8.80 11.00 -6.55
CA MET A 263 -8.38 10.64 -7.91
C MET A 263 -7.77 11.83 -8.67
N LEU A 264 -6.68 11.58 -9.39
CA LEU A 264 -6.13 12.50 -10.39
C LEU A 264 -6.87 12.25 -11.71
N VAL A 265 -7.97 12.97 -11.91
CA VAL A 265 -8.82 12.82 -13.09
C VAL A 265 -8.15 13.39 -14.33
N ASP A 266 -8.17 12.61 -15.40
CA ASP A 266 -7.88 13.07 -16.75
C ASP A 266 -9.23 13.22 -17.50
N GLU A 267 -9.69 14.47 -17.65
CA GLU A 267 -10.98 14.78 -18.27
C GLU A 267 -10.95 14.59 -19.80
N VAL A 268 -9.76 14.47 -20.41
CA VAL A 268 -9.60 14.28 -21.87
C VAL A 268 -9.48 12.80 -22.20
N ALA A 269 -8.74 12.04 -21.39
CA ALA A 269 -8.55 10.59 -21.53
C ALA A 269 -8.88 9.90 -20.20
N PRO A 270 -10.17 9.67 -19.87
CA PRO A 270 -10.60 9.14 -18.58
C PRO A 270 -9.94 7.81 -18.17
N GLU A 271 -9.51 7.00 -19.14
CA GLU A 271 -8.72 5.78 -18.95
C GLU A 271 -7.37 6.02 -18.26
N ASN A 272 -6.82 7.24 -18.34
CA ASN A 272 -5.59 7.67 -17.68
C ASN A 272 -5.83 8.19 -16.26
N THR A 273 -7.07 8.12 -15.75
CA THR A 273 -7.37 8.53 -14.37
C THR A 273 -6.56 7.67 -13.39
N ILE A 274 -5.81 8.33 -12.52
CA ILE A 274 -4.98 7.69 -11.50
C ILE A 274 -5.72 7.75 -10.16
N VAL A 275 -5.70 6.64 -9.43
CA VAL A 275 -6.28 6.52 -8.08
C VAL A 275 -5.20 6.20 -7.07
N SER A 276 -5.40 6.64 -5.82
CA SER A 276 -4.50 6.36 -4.70
C SER A 276 -5.03 5.21 -3.85
N VAL A 277 -4.10 4.41 -3.35
CA VAL A 277 -4.36 3.25 -2.50
C VAL A 277 -3.48 3.33 -1.25
N GLY A 278 -4.14 3.40 -0.10
CA GLY A 278 -3.48 3.35 1.20
C GLY A 278 -3.24 1.92 1.67
N ILE A 279 -2.15 1.74 2.42
CA ILE A 279 -1.75 0.46 2.99
C ILE A 279 -1.77 0.57 4.52
N TYR A 280 -2.35 -0.41 5.20
CA TYR A 280 -2.23 -0.54 6.66
C TYR A 280 -1.95 -1.98 7.07
N VAL A 281 -1.30 -2.13 8.22
CA VAL A 281 -1.05 -3.41 8.86
C VAL A 281 -1.51 -3.34 10.31
N ALA A 282 -2.29 -4.33 10.71
CA ALA A 282 -2.71 -4.53 12.08
C ALA A 282 -2.19 -5.88 12.57
N ASP A 283 -1.73 -5.93 13.82
CA ASP A 283 -1.14 -7.12 14.43
C ASP A 283 -1.68 -7.34 15.85
N ASP A 284 -1.59 -8.58 16.30
CA ASP A 284 -1.90 -8.99 17.67
C ASP A 284 -0.84 -8.44 18.64
N THR A 285 -1.28 -8.11 19.86
CA THR A 285 -0.39 -7.67 20.95
C THR A 285 -0.34 -8.67 22.11
N ALA A 286 -1.13 -9.74 22.07
CA ALA A 286 -1.29 -10.72 23.13
C ALA A 286 -1.05 -12.17 22.65
N LEU A 287 -0.91 -13.11 23.58
CA LEU A 287 -0.58 -14.52 23.27
C LEU A 287 -1.76 -15.33 22.67
N PHE A 288 -2.98 -14.80 22.78
CA PHE A 288 -4.23 -15.41 22.29
C PHE A 288 -5.18 -14.36 21.69
N GLY A 289 -4.64 -13.22 21.29
CA GLY A 289 -5.42 -12.12 20.72
C GLY A 289 -5.54 -12.24 19.20
N GLY A 290 -6.05 -11.19 18.60
CA GLY A 290 -6.04 -11.00 17.17
C GLY A 290 -5.94 -9.52 16.82
N ALA A 291 -6.15 -9.21 15.55
CA ALA A 291 -6.25 -7.84 15.09
C ALA A 291 -7.71 -7.50 14.79
N ALA A 292 -8.30 -6.61 15.57
CA ALA A 292 -9.72 -6.28 15.48
C ALA A 292 -9.96 -4.79 15.70
N GLY A 293 -10.61 -4.14 14.75
CA GLY A 293 -10.86 -2.71 14.85
C GLY A 293 -11.64 -2.13 13.67
N TYR A 294 -11.90 -0.84 13.74
CA TYR A 294 -12.43 -0.07 12.62
C TYR A 294 -11.75 1.29 12.51
N MET A 295 -11.77 1.81 11.29
CA MET A 295 -11.33 3.16 10.96
C MET A 295 -12.47 3.92 10.27
N ILE A 296 -12.63 5.20 10.61
CA ILE A 296 -13.58 6.11 9.97
C ILE A 296 -12.80 7.11 9.14
N PHE A 297 -12.97 7.04 7.82
CA PHE A 297 -12.49 8.04 6.90
C PHE A 297 -13.51 9.19 6.82
N SER A 298 -13.06 10.41 7.06
CA SER A 298 -13.80 11.65 6.79
C SER A 298 -13.31 12.31 5.51
N VAL A 299 -14.21 13.00 4.83
CA VAL A 299 -13.83 13.90 3.72
C VAL A 299 -13.73 15.33 4.27
N PRO A 300 -12.55 15.98 4.16
CA PRO A 300 -12.33 17.34 4.65
C PRO A 300 -13.43 18.32 4.25
N LYS A 301 -13.83 19.17 5.21
CA LYS A 301 -14.85 20.23 5.02
C LYS A 301 -16.24 19.71 4.65
N THR A 302 -16.51 18.41 4.81
CA THR A 302 -17.84 17.81 4.62
C THR A 302 -18.27 17.05 5.87
N LYS A 303 -19.50 16.49 5.84
CA LYS A 303 -20.00 15.56 6.87
C LYS A 303 -19.94 14.09 6.42
N LEU A 304 -19.26 13.80 5.31
CA LEU A 304 -19.19 12.45 4.77
C LEU A 304 -18.20 11.62 5.60
N LEU A 305 -18.66 10.43 5.99
CA LEU A 305 -17.92 9.49 6.81
C LEU A 305 -18.05 8.08 6.20
N PHE A 306 -16.96 7.33 6.17
CA PHE A 306 -16.88 5.98 5.65
C PHE A 306 -16.16 5.07 6.63
N THR A 307 -16.84 4.03 7.10
CA THR A 307 -16.29 3.11 8.08
C THR A 307 -15.78 1.85 7.38
N ASN A 308 -14.54 1.47 7.69
CA ASN A 308 -13.97 0.16 7.37
C ASN A 308 -13.66 -0.59 8.67
N MET A 309 -14.30 -1.74 8.87
CA MET A 309 -14.07 -2.64 10.00
C MET A 309 -13.41 -3.93 9.52
N PHE A 310 -12.43 -4.41 10.27
CA PHE A 310 -11.81 -5.72 10.08
C PHE A 310 -11.71 -6.47 11.42
N VAL A 311 -11.81 -7.80 11.35
CA VAL A 311 -11.47 -8.70 12.45
C VAL A 311 -10.71 -9.90 11.95
N VAL A 312 -9.61 -10.21 12.64
CA VAL A 312 -8.78 -11.40 12.46
C VAL A 312 -8.55 -12.03 13.85
N PRO A 313 -9.56 -12.67 14.43
CA PRO A 313 -9.51 -13.15 15.82
C PRO A 313 -8.85 -14.54 15.94
N TYR A 314 -8.26 -14.85 17.10
CA TYR A 314 -7.54 -16.11 17.32
C TYR A 314 -8.38 -17.37 17.00
N ILE A 315 -9.59 -17.44 17.55
CA ILE A 315 -10.46 -18.65 17.52
C ILE A 315 -11.61 -18.53 16.51
N TYR A 316 -12.05 -17.30 16.20
CA TYR A 316 -13.26 -17.07 15.41
C TYR A 316 -12.97 -16.81 13.93
N ASP A 317 -14.04 -16.67 13.15
CA ASP A 317 -13.97 -16.37 11.73
C ASP A 317 -13.50 -14.93 11.49
N ASN A 318 -12.60 -14.78 10.53
CA ASN A 318 -12.17 -13.50 10.00
C ASN A 318 -13.33 -12.83 9.26
N GLY A 319 -13.30 -11.50 9.19
CA GLY A 319 -14.29 -10.79 8.40
C GLY A 319 -14.08 -9.30 8.37
N VAL A 320 -14.84 -8.67 7.50
CA VAL A 320 -14.93 -7.23 7.34
C VAL A 320 -16.37 -6.79 7.42
N ASN A 321 -16.57 -5.52 7.76
CA ASN A 321 -17.84 -4.84 7.57
C ASN A 321 -17.60 -3.39 7.20
N VAL A 322 -18.59 -2.74 6.59
CA VAL A 322 -18.51 -1.35 6.16
C VAL A 322 -19.79 -0.62 6.48
N ASP A 323 -19.69 0.69 6.69
CA ASP A 323 -20.84 1.56 7.00
C ASP A 323 -20.60 2.97 6.45
N ILE A 324 -21.68 3.72 6.20
CA ILE A 324 -21.64 5.13 5.81
C ILE A 324 -22.41 5.92 6.88
N PRO A 325 -21.80 6.18 8.05
CA PRO A 325 -22.52 6.77 9.17
C PRO A 325 -22.82 8.26 8.94
N LYS A 326 -23.95 8.73 9.48
CA LYS A 326 -24.35 10.16 9.40
C LYS A 326 -23.57 11.07 10.35
N ALA A 327 -22.97 10.49 11.39
CA ALA A 327 -22.16 11.16 12.40
C ALA A 327 -21.20 10.15 13.02
N LYS A 328 -20.12 10.63 13.65
CA LYS A 328 -19.20 9.77 14.40
C LYS A 328 -19.96 9.07 15.55
N PRO A 329 -19.69 7.78 15.80
CA PRO A 329 -20.34 7.04 16.87
C PRO A 329 -19.92 7.60 18.24
N VAL A 330 -20.90 7.81 19.12
CA VAL A 330 -20.64 8.23 20.51
C VAL A 330 -20.11 7.06 21.33
N ASP A 331 -20.75 5.89 21.22
CA ASP A 331 -20.28 4.65 21.84
C ASP A 331 -19.52 3.81 20.79
N ARG A 332 -18.20 3.87 20.87
CA ARG A 332 -17.30 3.23 19.91
C ARG A 332 -17.27 1.72 20.03
N ALA A 333 -17.34 1.20 21.26
CA ALA A 333 -17.33 -0.23 21.53
C ALA A 333 -18.64 -0.86 21.04
N ALA A 334 -19.79 -0.28 21.38
CA ALA A 334 -21.08 -0.76 20.88
C ALA A 334 -21.20 -0.68 19.35
N TYR A 335 -20.64 0.38 18.74
CA TYR A 335 -20.58 0.52 17.29
C TYR A 335 -19.71 -0.57 16.64
N PHE A 336 -18.54 -0.87 17.21
CA PHE A 336 -17.69 -1.97 16.76
C PHE A 336 -18.41 -3.32 16.88
N GLU A 337 -19.01 -3.62 18.03
CA GLU A 337 -19.74 -4.87 18.26
C GLU A 337 -20.85 -5.10 17.24
N ARG A 338 -21.66 -4.06 16.99
CA ARG A 338 -22.70 -4.10 15.95
C ARG A 338 -22.13 -4.41 14.56
N LEU A 339 -20.98 -3.83 14.20
CA LEU A 339 -20.32 -4.12 12.94
C LEU A 339 -19.74 -5.54 12.92
N ARG A 340 -19.15 -6.00 14.03
CA ARG A 340 -18.53 -7.32 14.21
C ARG A 340 -19.54 -8.44 14.09
N ASP A 341 -20.74 -8.25 14.62
CA ASP A 341 -21.85 -9.20 14.51
C ASP A 341 -22.33 -9.36 13.05
N GLY A 342 -22.27 -8.28 12.28
CA GLY A 342 -22.63 -8.26 10.86
C GLY A 342 -21.49 -8.60 9.90
N LYS A 343 -20.31 -9.01 10.38
CA LYS A 343 -19.13 -9.23 9.55
C LYS A 343 -19.33 -10.31 8.49
N LYS A 344 -18.69 -10.14 7.34
CA LYS A 344 -18.68 -11.10 6.23
C LYS A 344 -17.29 -11.15 5.60
N VAL A 345 -17.02 -12.20 4.82
CA VAL A 345 -15.81 -12.24 3.96
C VAL A 345 -15.82 -11.20 2.86
N LYS A 346 -17.01 -10.76 2.45
CA LYS A 346 -17.23 -9.67 1.51
C LYS A 346 -18.51 -8.95 1.87
N THR A 347 -18.47 -7.62 1.89
CA THR A 347 -19.63 -6.78 2.15
C THR A 347 -19.61 -5.54 1.26
N SER A 348 -20.78 -4.94 1.06
CA SER A 348 -20.91 -3.64 0.41
C SER A 348 -22.14 -2.91 0.91
N VAL A 349 -22.01 -1.60 1.03
CA VAL A 349 -23.08 -0.65 1.34
C VAL A 349 -23.04 0.44 0.29
N SER A 350 -24.20 0.90 -0.16
CA SER A 350 -24.32 2.01 -1.10
C SER A 350 -25.35 3.02 -0.61
N ASN A 351 -25.13 4.28 -0.97
CA ASN A 351 -26.15 5.33 -0.97
C ASN A 351 -26.24 5.95 -2.38
N ASP A 352 -26.96 7.05 -2.52
CA ASP A 352 -27.19 7.69 -3.83
C ASP A 352 -25.91 8.22 -4.51
N HIS A 353 -24.80 8.32 -3.77
CA HIS A 353 -23.57 8.98 -4.23
C HIS A 353 -22.32 8.13 -4.11
N TYR A 354 -22.32 7.11 -3.25
CA TYR A 354 -21.14 6.32 -2.94
C TYR A 354 -21.47 4.85 -2.76
N THR A 355 -20.56 4.01 -3.25
CA THR A 355 -20.51 2.59 -2.92
C THR A 355 -19.23 2.34 -2.14
N LEU A 356 -19.40 1.76 -0.96
CA LEU A 356 -18.31 1.27 -0.14
C LEU A 356 -18.35 -0.26 -0.12
N SER A 357 -17.21 -0.90 -0.33
CA SER A 357 -17.09 -2.35 -0.31
C SER A 357 -15.81 -2.79 0.39
N ALA A 358 -15.85 -3.96 1.01
CA ALA A 358 -14.66 -4.58 1.59
C ALA A 358 -14.69 -6.09 1.37
N ALA A 359 -13.52 -6.70 1.23
CA ALA A 359 -13.35 -8.15 1.16
C ALA A 359 -12.07 -8.59 1.85
N VAL A 360 -12.06 -9.82 2.34
CA VAL A 360 -10.88 -10.54 2.86
C VAL A 360 -10.63 -11.82 2.06
N ASP A 361 -9.39 -12.29 2.07
CA ASP A 361 -8.94 -13.45 1.31
C ASP A 361 -9.47 -14.80 1.86
N ALA A 362 -9.71 -14.90 3.17
CA ALA A 362 -10.17 -16.14 3.80
C ALA A 362 -11.11 -15.91 4.99
N PRO A 363 -12.17 -16.74 5.17
CA PRO A 363 -13.06 -16.70 6.33
C PRO A 363 -12.39 -17.18 7.63
N ARG A 364 -11.30 -17.95 7.52
CA ARG A 364 -10.57 -18.56 8.64
C ARG A 364 -9.10 -18.61 8.32
N GLY A 365 -8.28 -18.77 9.34
CA GLY A 365 -6.86 -19.03 9.20
C GLY A 365 -5.99 -17.94 9.78
N GLY A 366 -4.77 -17.88 9.25
CA GLY A 366 -3.65 -17.07 9.73
C GLY A 366 -3.77 -15.58 9.41
N ALA A 367 -2.65 -15.00 8.98
CA ALA A 367 -2.59 -13.65 8.43
C ALA A 367 -3.54 -13.48 7.22
N VAL A 368 -4.30 -12.39 7.23
CA VAL A 368 -5.39 -12.08 6.29
C VAL A 368 -5.01 -10.87 5.45
N ALA A 369 -5.32 -10.94 4.16
CA ALA A 369 -5.25 -9.80 3.26
C ALA A 369 -6.68 -9.30 2.96
N GLY A 370 -6.87 -7.99 2.93
CA GLY A 370 -8.16 -7.43 2.55
C GLY A 370 -8.05 -6.16 1.73
N ILE A 371 -9.14 -5.88 1.01
CA ILE A 371 -9.28 -4.74 0.12
C ILE A 371 -10.57 -4.04 0.49
N MET A 372 -10.46 -2.74 0.78
CA MET A 372 -11.56 -1.80 0.92
C MET A 372 -11.56 -0.91 -0.33
N SER A 373 -12.74 -0.64 -0.87
CA SER A 373 -12.91 0.26 -2.02
C SER A 373 -14.05 1.23 -1.76
N LEU A 374 -13.74 2.51 -1.86
CA LEU A 374 -14.71 3.59 -1.88
C LEU A 374 -14.81 4.14 -3.30
N ARG A 375 -16.01 4.16 -3.86
CA ARG A 375 -16.28 4.62 -5.22
C ARG A 375 -17.43 5.63 -5.23
N GLU A 376 -17.27 6.70 -6.01
CA GLU A 376 -18.40 7.57 -6.38
C GLU A 376 -19.34 6.85 -7.35
N VAL A 377 -20.63 6.89 -7.04
CA VAL A 377 -21.70 6.53 -7.96
C VAL A 377 -21.81 7.69 -8.94
N THR A 378 -20.95 7.70 -9.95
CA THR A 378 -21.07 8.67 -11.04
C THR A 378 -22.40 8.43 -11.74
N PRO A 379 -23.31 9.43 -11.86
CA PRO A 379 -24.36 9.35 -12.87
C PRO A 379 -23.65 9.12 -14.20
N ALA A 380 -24.08 8.14 -14.99
CA ALA A 380 -23.48 7.87 -16.30
C ALA A 380 -23.21 9.19 -17.02
N LEU A 381 -21.95 9.45 -17.38
CA LEU A 381 -21.63 10.59 -18.25
C LEU A 381 -22.56 10.48 -19.46
N PRO A 382 -23.32 11.54 -19.82
CA PRO A 382 -24.13 11.49 -21.02
C PRO A 382 -23.21 11.10 -22.16
N ALA A 383 -23.56 10.01 -22.84
CA ALA A 383 -22.80 9.54 -23.98
C ALA A 383 -22.57 10.75 -24.90
N LEU A 384 -21.31 11.05 -25.20
CA LEU A 384 -20.97 11.97 -26.27
C LEU A 384 -21.63 11.41 -27.52
N GLU A 385 -22.79 11.98 -27.89
CA GLU A 385 -23.39 11.73 -29.18
C GLU A 385 -22.31 12.08 -30.19
N SER A 386 -21.80 11.05 -30.85
CA SER A 386 -20.90 11.18 -31.98
C SER A 386 -21.70 11.83 -33.11
N GLY A 387 -21.78 13.16 -33.05
CA GLY A 387 -22.37 14.02 -34.06
C GLY A 387 -21.54 13.95 -35.33
N THR A 388 -21.63 12.83 -36.05
CA THR A 388 -21.32 12.75 -37.46
C THR A 388 -22.35 13.59 -38.19
N LYS A 389 -22.10 14.91 -38.26
CA LYS A 389 -22.72 15.77 -39.27
C LYS A 389 -22.16 15.34 -40.62
N THR A 390 -22.87 14.43 -41.28
CA THR A 390 -22.75 14.19 -42.71
C THR A 390 -23.20 15.48 -43.42
N GLY A 391 -22.22 16.31 -43.78
CA GLY A 391 -22.43 17.41 -44.72
C GLY A 391 -22.89 16.82 -46.05
N SER A 392 -24.14 17.12 -46.42
CA SER A 392 -24.65 16.86 -47.77
C SER A 392 -24.15 17.99 -48.67
N PRO A 393 -23.50 17.72 -49.81
CA PRO A 393 -23.15 18.76 -50.76
C PRO A 393 -24.40 19.18 -51.55
N GLN A 394 -24.67 20.48 -51.60
CA GLN A 394 -25.41 21.13 -52.68
C GLN A 394 -24.47 22.08 -53.41
#